data_AF-A0A814ZCC4-F1
#
_entry.id   AF-A0A814ZCC4-F1
#
_cell.length_a   1.000
_cell.length_b   1.000
_cell.length_c   1.000
_cell.angle_alpha   90.00
_cell.angle_beta   90.00
_cell.angle_gamma   90.00
#
_symmetry.space_group_name_H-M   'P 1'
#
loop_
_entity.id
_entity.type
_entity.pdbx_description
1 polymer ?
#
loop_
_entity_poly.entity_id
_entity_poly.type
_entity_poly.pdbx_seq_one_letter_code
_entity_poly.pdbx_strand_id
1 'polypeptide(L)'
;MNTCSFTFTSIRTELPCYVSGVERTWEYLKQEFNRNSDGLPNAKYYETMGAGPQLFAVVGDTVYYHDEEQWFPYSSAINIVHGTINIDD
;
A
#
# COMPACT_ATOMS: atom_id res chain seq x y z
N MET A 1 15.10 3.60 -4.08
CA MET A 1 13.79 3.68 -3.42
C MET A 1 13.08 2.37 -3.70
N ASN A 2 12.56 1.70 -2.68
CA ASN A 2 11.79 0.48 -2.88
C ASN A 2 10.36 0.85 -3.31
N THR A 3 9.85 0.15 -4.31
CA THR A 3 8.45 0.26 -4.74
C THR A 3 7.73 -1.04 -4.42
N CYS A 4 6.44 -0.93 -4.13
CA CYS A 4 5.55 -2.08 -3.99
C CYS A 4 4.33 -1.85 -4.86
N SER A 5 3.74 -2.92 -5.38
CA SER A 5 2.50 -2.85 -6.13
C SER A 5 1.58 -3.98 -5.73
N PHE A 6 0.29 -3.71 -5.73
CA PHE A 6 -0.73 -4.70 -5.45
C PHE A 6 -1.95 -4.44 -6.31
N THR A 7 -2.73 -5.48 -6.54
CA THR A 7 -4.04 -5.35 -7.17
C THR A 7 -5.10 -5.59 -6.12
N PHE A 8 -6.11 -4.71 -6.05
CA PHE A 8 -7.27 -4.89 -5.18
C PHE A 8 -8.55 -4.76 -5.99
N THR A 9 -9.62 -5.45 -5.60
CA THR A 9 -10.94 -5.24 -6.21
C THR A 9 -11.63 -4.10 -5.47
N SER A 10 -11.90 -3.00 -6.16
CA SER A 10 -12.67 -1.88 -5.61
C SER A 10 -14.12 -2.30 -5.37
N ILE A 11 -14.59 -2.10 -4.14
CA ILE A 11 -15.99 -2.40 -3.75
C ILE A 11 -16.98 -1.57 -4.58
N ARG A 12 -16.59 -0.39 -5.07
CA ARG A 12 -17.47 0.51 -5.81
C ARG A 12 -17.60 0.19 -7.30
N THR A 13 -16.56 -0.40 -7.88
CA THR A 13 -16.49 -0.61 -9.33
C THR A 13 -16.47 -2.08 -9.73
N GLU A 14 -16.31 -3.00 -8.76
CA GLU A 14 -16.18 -4.45 -8.96
C GLU A 14 -15.05 -4.86 -9.93
N LEU A 15 -14.17 -3.92 -10.28
CA LEU A 15 -13.04 -4.12 -11.18
C LEU A 15 -11.74 -4.19 -10.38
N PRO A 16 -10.79 -5.04 -10.81
CA PRO A 16 -9.43 -5.02 -10.29
C PRO A 16 -8.77 -3.66 -10.56
N CYS A 17 -8.25 -3.04 -9.52
CA CYS A 17 -7.51 -1.79 -9.57
C CYS A 17 -6.06 -2.07 -9.21
N TYR A 18 -5.14 -1.59 -10.06
CA TYR A 18 -3.71 -1.68 -9.82
C TYR A 18 -3.24 -0.45 -9.04
N VAL A 19 -2.56 -0.68 -7.92
CA VAL A 19 -1.98 0.37 -7.08
C VAL A 19 -0.50 0.12 -6.94
N SER A 20 0.28 1.19 -7.09
CA SER A 20 1.71 1.18 -6.81
C SER A 20 2.02 2.21 -5.75
N GLY A 21 3.11 2.03 -5.00
CA GLY A 21 3.56 3.02 -4.03
C GLY A 21 5.04 2.96 -3.79
N VAL A 22 5.58 4.06 -3.27
CA VAL A 22 6.99 4.19 -2.90
C VAL A 22 7.11 4.06 -1.40
N GLU A 23 8.06 3.25 -0.94
CA GLU A 23 8.30 3.05 0.48
C GLU A 23 8.69 4.38 1.16
N ARG A 24 8.06 4.65 2.30
CA ARG A 24 8.26 5.82 3.17
C ARG A 24 8.23 5.41 4.63
N THR A 25 8.76 6.26 5.49
CA THR A 25 8.61 6.09 6.94
C THR A 25 7.21 6.50 7.38
N TRP A 26 6.72 5.92 8.47
CA TRP A 26 5.42 6.31 9.02
C TRP A 26 5.41 7.76 9.49
N GLU A 27 6.52 8.23 10.05
CA GLU A 27 6.69 9.62 10.50
C GLU A 27 6.52 10.62 9.35
N TYR A 28 7.05 10.29 8.17
CA TYR A 28 6.88 11.13 6.97
C TYR A 28 5.41 11.17 6.54
N LEU A 29 4.78 10.00 6.38
CA LEU A 29 3.40 9.89 5.92
C LEU A 29 2.40 10.55 6.89
N LYS A 30 2.67 10.47 8.20
CA LYS A 30 1.89 11.19 9.21
C LYS A 30 1.88 12.70 8.99
N GLN A 31 3.05 13.27 8.72
CA GLN A 31 3.18 14.70 8.48
C GLN A 31 2.54 15.09 7.15
N GLU A 32 2.82 14.33 6.09
CA GLU A 32 2.31 14.58 4.73
C GLU A 32 0.78 14.54 4.65
N PHE A 33 0.16 13.52 5.26
CA PHE A 33 -1.28 13.30 5.18
C PHE A 33 -2.05 13.70 6.44
N ASN A 34 -1.41 14.45 7.34
CA ASN A 34 -1.97 14.93 8.61
C ASN A 34 -2.65 13.81 9.41
N ARG A 35 -1.94 12.70 9.65
CA ARG A 35 -2.44 11.55 10.42
C ARG A 35 -1.98 11.63 11.87
N ASN A 36 -2.93 11.39 12.77
CA ASN A 36 -2.66 11.34 14.22
C ASN A 36 -2.56 9.91 14.77
N SER A 37 -2.98 8.90 14.01
CA SER A 37 -2.98 7.52 14.45
C SER A 37 -1.58 6.93 14.56
N ASP A 38 -1.46 5.87 15.34
CA ASP A 38 -0.26 5.04 15.34
C ASP A 38 -0.17 4.19 14.06
N GLY A 39 1.07 3.78 13.77
CA GLY A 39 1.36 2.87 12.67
C GLY A 39 1.05 1.43 13.06
N LEU A 40 0.96 0.55 12.06
CA LEU A 40 0.89 -0.89 12.29
C LEU A 40 2.26 -1.45 12.72
N PRO A 41 2.31 -2.35 13.72
CA PRO A 41 3.55 -3.00 14.11
C PRO A 41 4.11 -3.86 12.96
N ASN A 42 5.43 -3.79 12.74
CA ASN A 42 6.14 -4.52 11.69
C ASN A 42 5.66 -4.23 10.26
N ALA A 43 5.03 -3.07 10.02
CA ALA A 43 4.58 -2.67 8.71
C ALA A 43 5.68 -1.97 7.90
N LYS A 44 5.64 -2.20 6.58
CA LYS A 44 6.24 -1.30 5.58
C LYS A 44 5.17 -0.38 5.04
N TYR A 45 5.47 0.91 4.94
CA TYR A 45 4.49 1.91 4.51
C TYR A 45 4.83 2.47 3.14
N TYR A 46 3.80 2.74 2.37
CA TYR A 46 3.92 3.16 0.99
C TYR A 46 3.00 4.36 0.73
N GLU A 47 3.59 5.40 0.15
CA GLU A 47 2.87 6.50 -0.45
C GLU A 47 2.36 6.07 -1.82
N THR A 48 1.05 6.16 -2.06
CA THR A 48 0.46 5.70 -3.32
C THR A 48 0.86 6.59 -4.49
N MET A 49 1.26 5.96 -5.60
CA MET A 49 1.48 6.61 -6.88
C MET A 49 0.26 6.36 -7.78
N GLY A 50 -0.49 7.42 -8.09
CA GLY A 50 -1.63 7.37 -9.01
C GLY A 50 -2.98 7.19 -8.31
N ALA A 51 -3.89 6.44 -8.94
CA ALA A 51 -5.24 6.24 -8.43
C ALA A 51 -5.25 5.18 -7.32
N GLY A 52 -5.89 5.50 -6.18
CA GLY A 52 -5.96 4.60 -5.04
C GLY A 52 -6.15 5.36 -3.71
N PRO A 53 -5.99 4.67 -2.56
CA PRO A 53 -5.89 5.35 -1.26
C PRO A 53 -4.65 6.23 -1.23
N GLN A 54 -4.59 7.22 -0.33
CA GLN A 54 -3.40 8.09 -0.22
C GLN A 54 -2.14 7.31 0.17
N LEU A 55 -2.28 6.32 1.04
CA LEU A 55 -1.20 5.47 1.51
C LEU A 55 -1.72 4.07 1.84
N PHE A 56 -0.81 3.11 1.85
CA PHE A 56 -1.07 1.74 2.29
C PHE A 56 0.11 1.19 3.08
N ALA A 57 -0.16 0.15 3.87
CA ALA A 57 0.84 -0.57 4.65
C ALA A 57 0.83 -2.05 4.28
N VAL A 58 1.99 -2.70 4.41
CA VAL A 58 2.15 -4.14 4.19
C VAL A 58 2.70 -4.76 5.47
N VAL A 59 1.99 -5.74 6.03
CA VAL A 59 2.40 -6.54 7.19
C VAL A 59 2.39 -8.00 6.77
N GLY A 60 3.57 -8.62 6.64
CA GLY A 60 3.70 -9.95 6.03
C GLY A 60 3.14 -9.93 4.61
N ASP A 61 2.12 -10.76 4.36
CA ASP A 61 1.43 -10.88 3.06
C ASP A 61 0.13 -10.06 2.97
N THR A 62 -0.23 -9.33 4.02
CA THR A 62 -1.49 -8.56 4.07
C THR A 62 -1.25 -7.09 3.78
N VAL A 63 -2.05 -6.53 2.88
CA VAL A 63 -2.06 -5.09 2.55
C VAL A 63 -3.18 -4.40 3.31
N TYR A 64 -2.91 -3.25 3.89
CA TYR A 64 -3.86 -2.40 4.61
C TYR A 64 -3.95 -1.03 3.95
N TYR A 65 -5.15 -0.47 3.82
CA TYR A 65 -5.30 0.96 3.57
C TYR A 65 -5.58 1.70 4.86
N HIS A 66 -5.23 2.99 4.85
CA HIS A 66 -5.54 3.90 5.93
C HIS A 66 -6.71 4.80 5.55
N ASP A 67 -7.77 4.74 6.33
CA ASP A 67 -8.99 5.55 6.15
C ASP A 67 -9.55 5.94 7.52
N GLU A 68 -10.09 7.16 7.65
CA GLU A 68 -10.66 7.68 8.91
C GLU A 68 -9.83 7.37 10.18
N GLU A 69 -8.50 7.56 10.10
CA GLU A 69 -7.53 7.27 11.19
C GLU A 69 -7.40 5.79 11.60
N GLN A 70 -7.96 4.87 10.81
CA GLN A 70 -7.94 3.44 11.06
C GLN A 70 -7.30 2.67 9.91
N TRP A 71 -6.79 1.49 10.24
CA TRP A 71 -6.20 0.56 9.28
C TRP A 71 -7.19 -0.54 8.94
N PHE A 72 -7.47 -0.68 7.66
CA PHE A 72 -8.39 -1.70 7.15
C PHE A 72 -7.66 -2.64 6.20
N PRO A 73 -7.81 -3.96 6.37
CA PRO A 73 -7.21 -4.91 5.44
C PRO A 73 -7.90 -4.81 4.08
N TYR A 74 -7.10 -4.83 3.01
CA TYR A 74 -7.63 -5.13 1.69
C TYR A 74 -7.88 -6.63 1.59
N SER A 75 -9.12 -7.06 1.83
CA SER A 75 -9.52 -8.47 1.75
C SER A 75 -9.30 -9.10 0.37
N SER A 76 -9.17 -8.27 -0.68
CA SER A 76 -8.95 -8.67 -2.07
C SER A 76 -7.56 -8.30 -2.59
N ALA A 77 -6.65 -7.77 -1.76
CA ALA A 77 -5.33 -7.40 -2.24
C ALA A 77 -4.45 -8.64 -2.46
N ILE A 78 -3.95 -8.77 -3.69
CA ILE A 78 -2.87 -9.71 -4.01
C ILE A 78 -1.61 -8.86 -4.18
N ASN A 79 -0.62 -9.09 -3.31
CA ASN A 79 0.68 -8.44 -3.42
C ASN A 79 1.34 -8.89 -4.71
N ILE A 80 1.55 -7.96 -5.65
CA ILE A 80 2.29 -8.24 -6.88
C ILE A 80 3.73 -7.88 -6.57
N VAL A 81 4.44 -8.85 -6.01
CA VAL A 81 5.90 -8.76 -5.93
C VAL A 81 6.39 -8.84 -7.38
N HIS A 82 6.62 -7.70 -8.01
CA HIS A 82 7.45 -7.66 -9.22
C HIS A 82 8.87 -8.01 -8.79
N GLY A 83 9.13 -9.31 -8.66
CA GLY A 83 10.47 -9.86 -8.65
C GLY A 83 11.16 -9.39 -9.92
N THR A 84 12.39 -8.92 -9.77
CA THR A 84 13.27 -8.59 -10.88
C THR A 84 13.31 -9.78 -11.84
N ILE A 85 12.72 -9.65 -13.02
CA ILE A 85 13.01 -10.57 -14.12
C ILE A 85 14.39 -10.17 -14.61
N ASN A 86 15.43 -10.81 -14.09
CA ASN A 86 16.68 -10.89 -14.81
C ASN A 86 16.41 -11.79 -16.03
N ILE A 87 16.23 -11.16 -17.19
CA ILE A 87 16.43 -11.84 -18.45
C ILE A 87 17.95 -11.80 -18.64
N ASP A 88 18.65 -12.81 -18.13
CA ASP A 88 20.00 -13.12 -18.60
C ASP A 88 19.87 -13.49 -20.09
N ASP A 89 20.53 -12.71 -20.95
CA ASP A 89 20.99 -13.14 -22.29
C ASP A 89 22.53 -13.13 -22.27
#